data_AF-A0A175VY90-F1
#
_entry.id   AF-A0A175VY90-F1
#
_cell.length_a   1.000
_cell.length_b   1.000
_cell.length_c   1.000
_cell.angle_alpha   90.00
_cell.angle_beta   90.00
_cell.angle_gamma   90.00
#
_symmetry.space_group_name_H-M   'P 1'
#
loop_
_entity.id
_entity.type
_entity.pdbx_description
1 polymer ?
#
loop_
_entity_poly.entity_id
_entity_poly.type
_entity_poly.pdbx_seq_one_letter_code
_entity_poly.pdbx_strand_id
1 'polypeptide(L)'
;MIFKFTLFQFLLPGSASPATLGISRPPAAEIPIPRQIWQIFFPPPGSRVIDKRILFSNEWIAMSPGYTYTLVSEHEAAAFIDANFDSRPEIAETYHALKNPALKSDFLRYLLLLARGGIYTDVDTRPIVPLEDWLPADKRRDIRLIIAPEYDESQDPPPQDWMHPVQFCQWTIAAAPNHPILARMVNRTMETLHYVAQQQGTTLDKADFSDFNVLNSTGPVVWSEVVLESIKEMNLNITGFSDFYGVHEQRYYQDVVVMPHESFRGDVLDEWGIGWRKNRRALVRHFYKGGWRKIPLD
;
A
#
# COMPACT_ATOMS: atom_id res chain seq x y z
N MET A 1 25.93 -5.27 -16.80
CA MET A 1 25.64 -5.79 -15.44
C MET A 1 24.32 -6.54 -15.54
N ILE A 2 24.35 -7.87 -15.48
CA ILE A 2 23.16 -8.72 -15.68
C ILE A 2 22.40 -8.76 -14.36
N PHE A 3 21.23 -8.12 -14.30
CA PHE A 3 20.34 -8.20 -13.15
C PHE A 3 19.76 -9.63 -13.07
N LYS A 4 20.09 -10.36 -12.00
CA LYS A 4 19.45 -11.64 -11.69
C LYS A 4 18.02 -11.35 -11.22
N PHE A 5 17.04 -11.65 -12.07
CA PHE A 5 15.66 -11.86 -11.64
C PHE A 5 15.63 -13.23 -10.97
N THR A 6 15.60 -13.27 -9.64
CA THR A 6 15.39 -14.53 -8.92
C THR A 6 13.90 -14.84 -8.96
N LEU A 7 13.51 -15.77 -9.84
CA LEU A 7 12.19 -16.37 -9.83
C LEU A 7 12.09 -17.25 -8.57
N PHE A 8 11.35 -16.81 -7.55
CA PHE A 8 11.12 -17.62 -6.36
C PHE A 8 10.11 -18.74 -6.68
N GLN A 9 10.57 -19.99 -6.65
CA GLN A 9 9.69 -21.15 -6.53
C GLN A 9 9.22 -21.24 -5.07
N PHE A 10 7.91 -21.16 -4.86
CA PHE A 10 7.28 -21.36 -3.55
C PHE A 10 7.46 -22.83 -3.13
N LEU A 11 8.25 -23.07 -2.07
CA LEU A 11 8.22 -24.34 -1.34
C LEU A 11 7.01 -24.33 -0.39
N LEU A 12 6.03 -25.18 -0.69
CA LEU A 12 4.83 -25.43 0.12
C LEU A 12 5.21 -26.07 1.47
N PRO A 13 4.83 -25.49 2.63
CA PRO A 13 4.81 -26.22 3.89
C PRO A 13 3.53 -27.06 4.00
N GLY A 14 3.69 -28.30 4.47
CA GLY A 14 2.62 -29.30 4.55
C GLY A 14 1.50 -29.00 5.54
N SER A 15 0.40 -29.70 5.29
CA SER A 15 -0.90 -29.70 5.96
C SER A 15 -0.90 -29.97 7.48
N ALA A 16 -1.66 -29.17 8.25
CA ALA A 16 -2.36 -29.61 9.47
C ALA A 16 -3.54 -28.66 9.85
N SER A 17 -4.59 -29.30 10.40
CA SER A 17 -5.95 -28.89 10.81
C SER A 17 -6.19 -27.60 11.64
N PRO A 18 -7.48 -27.20 11.85
CA PRO A 18 -7.87 -25.86 12.32
C PRO A 18 -8.14 -25.78 13.83
N ALA A 19 -7.91 -24.59 14.42
CA ALA A 19 -8.76 -23.95 15.45
C ALA A 19 -8.04 -22.72 16.04
N THR A 20 -8.66 -21.54 15.86
CA THR A 20 -8.44 -20.26 16.58
C THR A 20 -7.03 -19.66 16.44
N LEU A 21 -6.92 -18.38 16.07
CA LEU A 21 -5.67 -17.63 15.89
C LEU A 21 -4.86 -17.50 17.20
N GLY A 22 -4.32 -18.61 17.71
CA GLY A 22 -3.17 -18.64 18.59
C GLY A 22 -1.92 -18.36 17.76
N ILE A 23 -1.85 -17.18 17.15
CA ILE A 23 -0.65 -16.70 16.50
C ILE A 23 0.36 -16.51 17.63
N SER A 24 1.26 -17.48 17.81
CA SER A 24 2.46 -17.23 18.59
C SER A 24 3.13 -16.02 17.96
N ARG A 25 3.34 -14.96 18.75
CA ARG A 25 4.18 -13.83 18.35
C ARG A 25 5.46 -14.46 17.79
N PRO A 26 5.80 -14.30 16.50
CA PRO A 26 7.08 -14.79 16.01
C PRO A 26 8.15 -14.21 16.95
N PRO A 27 9.16 -15.00 17.36
CA PRO A 27 10.21 -14.51 18.25
C PRO A 27 10.68 -13.18 17.73
N ALA A 28 10.77 -12.17 18.61
CA ALA A 28 10.96 -10.78 18.23
C ALA A 28 12.02 -10.70 17.13
N ALA A 29 11.60 -10.52 15.88
CA ALA A 29 12.52 -10.18 14.81
C ALA A 29 13.27 -8.94 15.31
N GLU A 30 14.59 -8.87 15.11
CA GLU A 30 15.34 -7.70 15.57
C GLU A 30 14.74 -6.40 15.02
N ILE A 31 14.11 -6.46 13.84
CA ILE A 31 13.34 -5.39 13.20
C ILE A 31 12.00 -6.01 12.70
N PRO A 32 10.82 -5.50 13.10
CA PRO A 32 9.54 -6.11 12.77
C PRO A 32 9.13 -6.05 11.29
N ILE A 33 9.55 -5.00 10.57
CA ILE A 33 9.26 -4.82 9.14
C ILE A 33 10.34 -5.52 8.30
N PRO A 34 10.00 -6.55 7.50
CA PRO A 34 10.99 -7.27 6.69
C PRO A 34 11.66 -6.41 5.61
N ARG A 35 12.90 -6.73 5.27
CA ARG A 35 13.65 -6.12 4.16
C ARG A 35 13.19 -6.64 2.79
N GLN A 36 11.95 -6.33 2.44
CA GLN A 36 11.31 -6.74 1.19
C GLN A 36 10.61 -5.54 0.56
N ILE A 37 10.81 -5.34 -0.73
CA ILE A 37 10.14 -4.32 -1.54
C ILE A 37 9.21 -5.03 -2.52
N TRP A 38 7.94 -4.65 -2.51
CA TRP A 38 6.91 -5.13 -3.41
C TRP A 38 6.49 -4.00 -4.34
N GLN A 39 6.50 -4.25 -5.64
CA GLN A 39 5.79 -3.44 -6.63
C GLN A 39 4.86 -4.34 -7.42
N ILE A 40 3.71 -3.82 -7.85
CA ILE A 40 2.74 -4.55 -8.66
C ILE A 40 2.70 -3.91 -10.04
N PHE A 41 2.72 -4.72 -11.10
CA PHE A 41 2.49 -4.22 -12.45
C PHE A 41 1.65 -5.18 -13.26
N PHE A 42 0.46 -4.73 -13.63
CA PHE A 42 -0.42 -5.42 -14.57
C PHE A 42 -0.34 -4.70 -15.92
N PRO A 43 0.26 -5.32 -16.95
CA PRO A 43 0.34 -4.72 -18.26
C PRO A 43 -1.07 -4.47 -18.85
N PRO A 44 -1.29 -3.36 -19.58
CA PRO A 44 -2.56 -3.14 -20.27
C PRO A 44 -2.90 -4.31 -21.21
N PRO A 45 -4.19 -4.63 -21.42
CA PRO A 45 -4.60 -5.68 -22.35
C PRO A 45 -3.95 -5.54 -23.73
N GLY A 46 -3.33 -6.61 -24.22
CA GLY A 46 -2.64 -6.64 -25.52
C GLY A 46 -1.21 -6.09 -25.52
N SER A 47 -0.73 -5.50 -24.42
CA SER A 47 0.68 -5.11 -24.31
C SER A 47 1.58 -6.34 -24.20
N ARG A 48 2.55 -6.45 -25.11
CA ARG A 48 3.56 -7.54 -25.10
C ARG A 48 4.89 -7.13 -24.47
N VAL A 49 5.12 -5.82 -24.36
CA VAL A 49 6.38 -5.26 -23.89
C VAL A 49 6.08 -4.27 -22.77
N ILE A 50 6.70 -4.50 -21.63
CA ILE A 50 6.71 -3.54 -20.52
C ILE A 50 7.72 -2.45 -20.89
N ASP A 51 7.26 -1.21 -21.02
CA ASP A 51 8.19 -0.07 -21.12
C ASP A 51 8.88 0.11 -19.76
N LYS A 52 10.05 -0.51 -19.59
CA LYS A 52 10.80 -0.45 -18.33
C LYS A 52 11.17 0.96 -17.88
N ARG A 53 11.16 1.96 -18.78
CA ARG A 53 11.42 3.36 -18.42
C ARG A 53 10.31 3.96 -17.57
N ILE A 54 9.14 3.32 -17.53
CA ILE A 54 8.04 3.77 -16.67
C ILE A 54 8.23 3.31 -15.22
N LEU A 55 9.11 2.32 -14.99
CA LEU A 55 9.37 1.69 -13.71
C LEU A 55 10.64 2.28 -13.08
N PHE A 56 10.56 2.68 -11.81
CA PHE A 56 11.72 3.14 -11.02
C PHE A 56 12.33 2.02 -10.15
N SER A 57 12.21 0.77 -10.61
CA SER A 57 12.67 -0.40 -9.85
C SER A 57 14.18 -0.41 -9.61
N ASN A 58 14.96 0.07 -10.57
CA ASN A 58 16.42 0.16 -10.42
C ASN A 58 16.82 1.12 -9.30
N GLU A 59 16.12 2.24 -9.15
CA GLU A 59 16.35 3.22 -8.09
C GLU A 59 16.02 2.63 -6.71
N TRP A 60 14.90 1.90 -6.58
CA TRP A 60 14.57 1.18 -5.35
C TRP A 60 15.61 0.13 -4.99
N ILE A 61 16.05 -0.68 -5.95
CA ILE A 61 17.10 -1.69 -5.75
C ILE A 61 18.42 -1.04 -5.34
N ALA A 62 18.83 0.01 -6.02
CA ALA A 62 20.11 0.68 -5.76
C ALA A 62 20.14 1.40 -4.40
N MET A 63 19.02 1.98 -3.97
CA MET A 63 18.92 2.75 -2.73
C MET A 63 18.61 1.88 -1.49
N SER A 64 18.33 0.59 -1.69
CA SER A 64 17.92 -0.33 -0.61
C SER A 64 18.83 -1.56 -0.55
N PRO A 65 20.14 -1.39 -0.30
CA PRO A 65 21.05 -2.53 -0.19
C PRO A 65 20.60 -3.49 0.90
N GLY A 66 20.61 -4.79 0.61
CA GLY A 66 20.16 -5.83 1.53
C GLY A 66 18.65 -6.09 1.53
N TYR A 67 17.87 -5.37 0.72
CA TYR A 67 16.46 -5.66 0.49
C TYR A 67 16.29 -6.63 -0.69
N THR A 68 15.33 -7.54 -0.55
CA THR A 68 14.81 -8.28 -1.69
C THR A 68 13.79 -7.42 -2.42
N TYR A 69 13.86 -7.37 -3.74
CA TYR A 69 12.91 -6.66 -4.59
C TYR A 69 12.08 -7.65 -5.40
N THR A 70 10.77 -7.46 -5.42
CA THR A 70 9.83 -8.28 -6.20
C THR A 70 8.87 -7.39 -6.98
N LEU A 71 8.84 -7.56 -8.31
CA LEU A 71 7.80 -7.02 -9.18
C LEU A 71 6.76 -8.12 -9.42
N VAL A 72 5.58 -7.98 -8.83
CA VAL A 72 4.51 -8.99 -8.86
C VAL A 72 3.70 -8.84 -10.14
N SER A 73 3.70 -9.90 -10.96
CA SER A 73 2.81 -10.05 -12.11
C SER A 73 1.42 -10.57 -11.71
N GLU A 74 0.46 -10.51 -12.63
CA GLU A 74 -0.90 -11.02 -12.39
C GLU A 74 -0.93 -12.52 -12.06
N HIS A 75 -0.11 -13.33 -12.74
CA HIS A 75 0.00 -14.76 -12.47
C HIS A 75 0.62 -15.05 -11.09
N GLU A 76 1.69 -14.33 -10.72
CA GLU A 76 2.32 -14.47 -9.41
C GLU A 76 1.40 -14.00 -8.29
N ALA A 77 0.58 -12.97 -8.53
CA ALA A 77 -0.40 -12.50 -7.57
C ALA A 77 -1.46 -13.57 -7.25
N ALA A 78 -2.03 -14.20 -8.28
CA ALA A 78 -3.01 -15.28 -8.11
C ALA A 78 -2.41 -16.45 -7.31
N ALA A 79 -1.24 -16.93 -7.72
CA ALA A 79 -0.54 -18.02 -7.04
C ALA A 79 -0.14 -17.66 -5.60
N PHE A 80 0.26 -16.41 -5.35
CA PHE A 80 0.57 -15.93 -4.01
C PHE A 80 -0.66 -15.98 -3.11
N ILE A 81 -1.81 -15.50 -3.58
CA ILE A 81 -3.02 -15.45 -2.77
C ILE A 81 -3.51 -16.86 -2.44
N ASP A 82 -3.58 -17.73 -3.45
CA ASP A 82 -3.99 -19.13 -3.27
C ASP A 82 -3.09 -19.85 -2.26
N ALA A 83 -1.78 -19.56 -2.24
CA ALA A 83 -0.83 -20.23 -1.34
C ALA A 83 -0.74 -19.64 0.08
N ASN A 84 -1.28 -18.44 0.35
CA ASN A 84 -1.09 -17.75 1.64
C ASN A 84 -2.40 -17.50 2.41
N PHE A 85 -3.57 -17.69 1.78
CA PHE A 85 -4.87 -17.42 2.39
C PHE A 85 -5.82 -18.63 2.41
N ASP A 86 -5.29 -19.86 2.43
CA ASP A 86 -6.07 -21.11 2.51
C ASP A 86 -7.07 -21.15 3.68
N SER A 87 -6.74 -20.52 4.81
CA SER A 87 -7.62 -20.43 5.99
C SER A 87 -8.75 -19.41 5.84
N ARG A 88 -8.73 -18.63 4.75
CA ARG A 88 -9.67 -17.56 4.41
C ARG A 88 -9.98 -17.57 2.92
N PRO A 89 -10.67 -18.62 2.42
CA PRO A 89 -10.94 -18.79 0.99
C PRO A 89 -11.69 -17.60 0.38
N GLU A 90 -12.49 -16.87 1.17
CA GLU A 90 -13.21 -15.68 0.71
C GLU A 90 -12.29 -14.55 0.22
N ILE A 91 -11.04 -14.50 0.68
CA ILE A 91 -10.02 -13.57 0.17
C ILE A 91 -9.66 -13.92 -1.27
N ALA A 92 -9.35 -15.20 -1.52
CA ALA A 92 -8.99 -15.68 -2.84
C ALA A 92 -10.17 -15.55 -3.80
N GLU A 93 -11.36 -15.97 -3.38
CA GLU A 93 -12.60 -15.82 -4.16
C GLU A 93 -12.86 -14.37 -4.56
N THR A 94 -12.73 -13.43 -3.60
CA THR A 94 -12.89 -11.99 -3.88
C THR A 94 -11.86 -11.52 -4.91
N TYR A 95 -10.57 -11.84 -4.71
CA TYR A 95 -9.52 -11.39 -5.62
C TYR A 95 -9.68 -11.93 -7.06
N HIS A 96 -10.02 -13.22 -7.21
CA HIS A 96 -10.22 -13.84 -8.52
C HIS A 96 -11.46 -13.32 -9.26
N ALA A 97 -12.48 -12.89 -8.52
CA ALA A 97 -13.67 -12.27 -9.10
C ALA A 97 -13.39 -10.88 -9.69
N LEU A 98 -12.50 -10.08 -9.08
CA LEU A 98 -12.20 -8.72 -9.53
C LEU A 98 -11.67 -8.68 -10.97
N LYS A 99 -12.23 -7.77 -11.78
CA LYS A 99 -11.80 -7.51 -13.18
C LYS A 99 -11.10 -6.17 -13.37
N ASN A 100 -11.38 -5.18 -12.51
CA ASN A 100 -10.74 -3.88 -12.59
C ASN A 100 -9.29 -3.96 -12.06
N PRO A 101 -8.26 -3.64 -12.87
CA PRO A 101 -6.86 -3.76 -12.47
C PRO A 101 -6.48 -2.83 -11.30
N ALA A 102 -7.15 -1.68 -11.14
CA ALA A 102 -6.95 -0.78 -10.01
C ALA A 102 -7.37 -1.46 -8.70
N LEU A 103 -8.60 -1.98 -8.65
CA LEU A 103 -9.12 -2.72 -7.48
C LEU A 103 -8.23 -3.92 -7.15
N LYS A 104 -7.77 -4.65 -8.18
CA LYS A 104 -6.87 -5.80 -7.97
C LYS A 104 -5.54 -5.37 -7.36
N SER A 105 -4.91 -4.31 -7.89
CA SER A 105 -3.63 -3.81 -7.40
C SER A 105 -3.74 -3.30 -5.96
N ASP A 106 -4.78 -2.51 -5.68
CA ASP A 106 -5.07 -1.98 -4.35
C ASP A 106 -5.35 -3.12 -3.35
N PHE A 107 -6.14 -4.13 -3.71
CA PHE A 107 -6.38 -5.24 -2.79
C PHE A 107 -5.12 -6.08 -2.57
N LEU A 108 -4.38 -6.37 -3.64
CA LEU A 108 -3.17 -7.19 -3.59
C LEU A 108 -2.07 -6.58 -2.71
N ARG A 109 -1.87 -5.25 -2.73
CA ARG A 109 -0.84 -4.63 -1.85
C ARG A 109 -1.13 -4.87 -0.38
N TYR A 110 -2.39 -4.77 0.05
CA TYR A 110 -2.77 -5.07 1.43
C TYR A 110 -2.55 -6.54 1.76
N LEU A 111 -2.85 -7.46 0.83
CA LEU A 111 -2.64 -8.89 1.00
C LEU A 111 -1.15 -9.28 1.08
N LEU A 112 -0.30 -8.71 0.21
CA LEU A 112 1.15 -8.91 0.25
C LEU A 112 1.72 -8.49 1.62
N LEU A 113 1.37 -7.28 2.07
CA LEU A 113 1.82 -6.75 3.35
C LEU A 113 1.22 -7.51 4.54
N LEU A 114 -0.04 -7.93 4.47
CA LEU A 114 -0.67 -8.70 5.54
C LEU A 114 0.03 -10.04 5.74
N ALA A 115 0.29 -10.78 4.66
CA ALA A 115 0.88 -12.12 4.75
C ALA A 115 2.40 -12.09 4.99
N ARG A 116 3.13 -11.13 4.39
CA ARG A 116 4.60 -11.14 4.38
C ARG A 116 5.26 -9.88 4.93
N GLY A 117 4.52 -8.81 5.14
CA GLY A 117 5.07 -7.49 5.48
C GLY A 117 5.98 -6.95 4.37
N GLY A 118 6.84 -6.01 4.75
CA GLY A 118 7.78 -5.34 3.86
C GLY A 118 7.28 -3.96 3.48
N ILE A 119 7.74 -3.47 2.32
CA ILE A 119 7.42 -2.16 1.79
C ILE A 119 6.72 -2.37 0.47
N TYR A 120 5.46 -1.97 0.38
CA TYR A 120 4.80 -1.82 -0.89
C TYR A 120 5.05 -0.42 -1.44
N THR A 121 5.28 -0.30 -2.75
CA THR A 121 5.30 0.99 -3.42
C THR A 121 4.91 0.88 -4.91
N ASP A 122 4.07 1.79 -5.41
CA ASP A 122 3.64 1.82 -6.82
C ASP A 122 4.84 1.93 -7.77
N VAL A 123 4.74 1.37 -8.98
CA VAL A 123 5.87 1.28 -9.92
C VAL A 123 6.41 2.61 -10.44
N ASP A 124 5.56 3.64 -10.43
CA ASP A 124 5.89 5.01 -10.81
C ASP A 124 6.25 5.88 -9.60
N THR A 125 6.72 5.25 -8.51
CA THR A 125 7.33 5.94 -7.36
C THR A 125 8.85 5.83 -7.39
N ARG A 126 9.55 6.89 -6.99
CA ARG A 126 11.01 6.91 -6.86
C ARG A 126 11.43 7.18 -5.41
N PRO A 127 12.40 6.43 -4.86
CA PRO A 127 12.95 6.76 -3.55
C PRO A 127 13.86 7.99 -3.64
N ILE A 128 13.76 8.86 -2.64
CA ILE A 128 14.63 10.01 -2.42
C ILE A 128 15.63 9.71 -1.29
N VAL A 129 15.16 9.01 -0.25
CA VAL A 129 15.94 8.64 0.94
C VAL A 129 15.93 7.11 1.10
N PRO A 130 17.07 6.47 1.44
CA PRO A 130 17.14 5.04 1.73
C PRO A 130 16.11 4.58 2.77
N LEU A 131 15.55 3.39 2.58
CA LEU A 131 14.52 2.83 3.46
C LEU A 131 14.98 2.74 4.92
N GLU A 132 16.26 2.43 5.16
CA GLU A 132 16.82 2.37 6.50
C GLU A 132 16.79 3.75 7.19
N ASP A 133 16.85 4.84 6.43
CA ASP A 133 16.92 6.19 6.99
C ASP A 133 15.54 6.81 7.24
N TRP A 134 14.45 6.07 6.98
CA TRP A 134 13.08 6.53 7.24
C TRP A 134 12.79 6.68 8.74
N LEU A 135 13.42 5.85 9.58
CA LEU A 135 13.25 5.88 11.02
C LEU A 135 14.60 5.98 11.74
N PRO A 136 14.66 6.72 12.87
CA PRO A 136 15.76 6.62 13.82
C PRO A 136 16.02 5.16 14.19
N ALA A 137 17.30 4.79 14.32
CA ALA A 137 17.71 3.40 14.54
C ALA A 137 17.08 2.76 15.80
N ASP A 138 16.88 3.55 16.85
CA ASP A 138 16.24 3.13 18.10
C ASP A 138 14.74 2.83 17.94
N LYS A 139 14.06 3.46 16.97
CA LYS A 139 12.63 3.26 16.70
C LYS A 139 12.33 2.05 15.81
N ARG A 140 13.30 1.57 15.03
CA ARG A 140 13.09 0.47 14.06
C ARG A 140 12.61 -0.82 14.70
N ARG A 141 12.89 -1.04 16.00
CA ARG A 141 12.48 -2.26 16.73
C ARG A 141 11.03 -2.21 17.22
N ASP A 142 10.47 -1.01 17.38
CA ASP A 142 9.16 -0.79 17.98
C ASP A 142 8.06 -0.59 16.93
N ILE A 143 8.42 -0.14 15.73
CA ILE A 143 7.47 0.22 14.68
C ILE A 143 7.15 -0.97 13.77
N ARG A 144 5.85 -1.15 13.53
CA ARG A 144 5.26 -2.21 12.71
C ARG A 144 4.41 -1.70 11.56
N LEU A 145 4.13 -0.40 11.49
CA LEU A 145 3.48 0.24 10.34
C LEU A 145 4.00 1.67 10.14
N ILE A 146 4.43 1.99 8.91
CA ILE A 146 4.85 3.33 8.48
C ILE A 146 3.89 3.78 7.38
N ILE A 147 3.25 4.93 7.60
CA ILE A 147 2.31 5.57 6.67
C ILE A 147 2.60 7.07 6.61
N ALA A 148 2.16 7.74 5.56
CA ALA A 148 2.27 9.20 5.43
C ALA A 148 1.01 9.78 4.77
N PRO A 149 0.65 11.04 5.04
CA PRO A 149 -0.35 11.76 4.26
C PRO A 149 0.08 11.89 2.79
N GLU A 150 -0.86 11.69 1.85
CA GLU A 150 -0.70 12.13 0.45
C GLU A 150 -1.34 13.49 0.20
N TYR A 151 -2.30 13.86 1.05
CA TYR A 151 -3.04 15.11 0.96
C TYR A 151 -3.36 15.64 2.36
N ASP A 152 -3.30 16.97 2.47
CA ASP A 152 -3.60 17.72 3.69
C ASP A 152 -4.19 19.08 3.30
N GLU A 153 -5.48 19.27 3.57
CA GLU A 153 -6.24 20.50 3.26
C GLU A 153 -5.67 21.74 3.94
N SER A 154 -4.96 21.58 5.07
CA SER A 154 -4.32 22.71 5.74
C SER A 154 -3.11 23.26 4.99
N GLN A 155 -2.57 22.49 4.03
CA GLN A 155 -1.37 22.81 3.26
C GLN A 155 -1.67 23.07 1.79
N ASP A 156 -2.68 22.39 1.24
CA ASP A 156 -3.01 22.43 -0.18
C ASP A 156 -4.51 22.63 -0.39
N PRO A 157 -4.92 23.36 -1.44
CA PRO A 157 -6.33 23.42 -1.79
C PRO A 157 -6.86 22.02 -2.17
N PRO A 158 -8.11 21.68 -1.83
CA PRO A 158 -8.69 20.39 -2.17
C PRO A 158 -8.73 20.20 -3.69
N PRO A 159 -8.17 19.11 -4.22
CA PRO A 159 -8.41 18.75 -5.60
C PRO A 159 -9.89 18.38 -5.78
N GLN A 160 -10.39 18.47 -7.01
CA GLN A 160 -11.75 18.07 -7.32
C GLN A 160 -11.93 16.58 -6.95
N ASP A 161 -13.02 16.27 -6.23
CA ASP A 161 -13.46 14.93 -5.79
C ASP A 161 -12.75 14.30 -4.56
N TRP A 162 -11.90 15.03 -3.83
CA TRP A 162 -11.32 14.52 -2.57
C TRP A 162 -12.33 14.57 -1.43
N MET A 163 -12.35 13.52 -0.61
CA MET A 163 -13.45 13.28 0.35
C MET A 163 -13.08 13.57 1.80
N HIS A 164 -11.80 13.43 2.16
CA HIS A 164 -11.33 13.66 3.53
C HIS A 164 -10.31 14.80 3.58
N PRO A 165 -10.31 15.63 4.63
CA PRO A 165 -9.41 16.79 4.72
C PRO A 165 -7.95 16.37 4.93
N VAL A 166 -7.71 15.13 5.36
CA VAL A 166 -6.41 14.45 5.27
C VAL A 166 -6.64 13.06 4.70
N GLN A 167 -5.79 12.64 3.76
CA GLN A 167 -5.79 11.27 3.23
C GLN A 167 -4.39 10.69 3.30
N PHE A 168 -4.30 9.42 3.69
CA PHE A 168 -3.05 8.67 3.80
C PHE A 168 -2.71 7.98 2.48
N CYS A 169 -1.44 8.02 2.12
CA CYS A 169 -0.89 7.27 0.99
C CYS A 169 -1.21 5.79 1.17
N GLN A 170 -1.77 5.19 0.11
CA GLN A 170 -1.81 3.73 -0.04
C GLN A 170 -0.82 3.22 -1.10
N TRP A 171 -0.29 4.12 -1.92
CA TRP A 171 0.67 3.80 -2.98
C TRP A 171 2.11 3.63 -2.43
N THR A 172 2.37 3.91 -1.16
CA THR A 172 3.55 3.48 -0.40
C THR A 172 3.17 3.17 1.05
N ILE A 173 3.45 1.95 1.51
CA ILE A 173 3.18 1.51 2.89
C ILE A 173 4.31 0.56 3.33
N ALA A 174 4.85 0.72 4.53
CA ALA A 174 5.74 -0.27 5.13
C ALA A 174 5.08 -0.93 6.35
N ALA A 175 5.07 -2.26 6.42
CA ALA A 175 4.37 -2.98 7.47
C ALA A 175 5.06 -4.28 7.89
N ALA A 176 4.89 -4.64 9.15
CA ALA A 176 5.13 -6.00 9.63
C ALA A 176 4.00 -6.93 9.17
N PRO A 177 4.27 -8.23 8.96
CA PRO A 177 3.21 -9.19 8.69
C PRO A 177 2.18 -9.22 9.83
N ASN A 178 0.93 -9.53 9.48
CA ASN A 178 -0.21 -9.63 10.39
C ASN A 178 -0.50 -8.33 11.18
N HIS A 179 -0.19 -7.15 10.62
CA HIS A 179 -0.54 -5.89 11.26
C HIS A 179 -2.09 -5.73 11.36
N PRO A 180 -2.66 -5.40 12.54
CA PRO A 180 -4.12 -5.33 12.72
C PRO A 180 -4.85 -4.38 11.75
N ILE A 181 -4.23 -3.23 11.45
CA ILE A 181 -4.79 -2.26 10.49
C ILE A 181 -4.91 -2.86 9.08
N LEU A 182 -3.94 -3.67 8.64
CA LEU A 182 -4.02 -4.35 7.34
C LEU A 182 -5.10 -5.42 7.32
N ALA A 183 -5.26 -6.18 8.41
CA ALA A 183 -6.33 -7.16 8.53
C ALA A 183 -7.71 -6.49 8.48
N ARG A 184 -7.87 -5.34 9.16
CA ARG A 184 -9.08 -4.50 9.08
C ARG A 184 -9.31 -3.99 7.66
N MET A 185 -8.27 -3.51 6.99
CA MET A 185 -8.36 -3.00 5.62
C MET A 185 -8.79 -4.09 4.63
N VAL A 186 -8.24 -5.30 4.75
CA VAL A 186 -8.63 -6.45 3.92
C VAL A 186 -10.10 -6.80 4.11
N ASN A 187 -10.59 -6.83 5.36
CA ASN A 187 -12.01 -7.08 5.63
C ASN A 187 -12.92 -5.97 5.10
N ARG A 188 -12.58 -4.71 5.38
CA ARG A 188 -13.30 -3.53 4.86
C ARG A 188 -13.34 -3.53 3.33
N THR A 189 -12.24 -3.87 2.67
CA THR A 189 -12.17 -4.01 1.20
C THR A 189 -13.21 -5.00 0.69
N MET A 190 -13.22 -6.22 1.24
CA MET A 190 -14.17 -7.25 0.81
C MET A 190 -15.61 -6.82 1.07
N GLU A 191 -15.91 -6.30 2.27
CA GLU A 191 -17.23 -5.79 2.64
C GLU A 191 -17.73 -4.72 1.65
N THR A 192 -16.92 -3.69 1.35
CA THR A 192 -17.32 -2.62 0.45
C THR A 192 -17.46 -3.09 -1.00
N LEU A 193 -16.57 -3.98 -1.48
CA LEU A 193 -16.68 -4.56 -2.83
C LEU A 193 -17.96 -5.37 -3.01
N HIS A 194 -18.27 -6.26 -2.05
CA HIS A 194 -19.49 -7.07 -2.08
C HIS A 194 -20.75 -6.22 -1.90
N TYR A 195 -20.69 -5.16 -1.09
CA TYR A 195 -21.79 -4.21 -0.95
C TYR A 195 -22.11 -3.50 -2.28
N VAL A 196 -21.10 -3.02 -3.01
CA VAL A 196 -21.29 -2.39 -4.33
C VAL A 196 -21.95 -3.35 -5.32
N ALA A 197 -21.47 -4.60 -5.39
CA ALA A 197 -22.08 -5.62 -6.26
C ALA A 197 -23.54 -5.91 -5.88
N GLN A 198 -23.83 -5.99 -4.58
CA GLN A 198 -25.18 -6.20 -4.06
C GLN A 198 -26.13 -5.04 -4.43
N GLN A 199 -25.69 -3.79 -4.29
CA GLN A 199 -26.50 -2.61 -4.67
C GLN A 199 -26.85 -2.58 -6.17
N GLN A 200 -26.00 -3.19 -7.00
CA GLN A 200 -26.22 -3.32 -8.44
C GLN A 200 -27.04 -4.59 -8.80
N GLY A 201 -27.39 -5.43 -7.83
CA GLY A 201 -28.10 -6.69 -8.07
C GLY A 201 -27.30 -7.69 -8.91
N THR A 202 -25.97 -7.68 -8.79
CA THR A 202 -25.06 -8.47 -9.63
C THR A 202 -23.99 -9.19 -8.79
N THR A 203 -23.17 -10.01 -9.43
CA THR A 203 -22.02 -10.68 -8.82
C THR A 203 -20.75 -9.82 -8.95
N LEU A 204 -19.76 -10.01 -8.07
CA LEU A 204 -18.55 -9.18 -8.04
C LEU A 204 -17.78 -9.16 -9.37
N ASP A 205 -17.78 -10.26 -10.13
CA ASP A 205 -17.16 -10.37 -11.46
C ASP A 205 -17.88 -9.59 -12.56
N LYS A 206 -19.13 -9.18 -12.31
CA LYS A 206 -20.01 -8.44 -13.23
C LYS A 206 -20.34 -7.04 -12.73
N ALA A 207 -19.95 -6.68 -11.51
CA ALA A 207 -20.19 -5.36 -10.94
C ALA A 207 -19.37 -4.30 -11.70
N ASP A 208 -20.01 -3.17 -11.98
CA ASP A 208 -19.34 -2.01 -12.56
C ASP A 208 -18.82 -1.11 -11.45
N PHE A 209 -17.53 -0.81 -11.47
CA PHE A 209 -16.88 0.01 -10.46
C PHE A 209 -16.46 1.33 -11.08
N SER A 210 -17.21 2.39 -10.76
CA SER A 210 -16.84 3.76 -11.11
C SER A 210 -15.56 4.19 -10.38
N ASP A 211 -14.94 5.30 -10.81
CA ASP A 211 -13.79 5.89 -10.12
C ASP A 211 -14.11 6.16 -8.64
N PHE A 212 -15.33 6.61 -8.33
CA PHE A 212 -15.80 6.76 -6.95
C PHE A 212 -15.75 5.43 -6.19
N ASN A 213 -16.20 4.32 -6.79
CA ASN A 213 -16.13 3.02 -6.13
C ASN A 213 -14.68 2.53 -5.97
N VAL A 214 -13.79 2.79 -6.93
CA VAL A 214 -12.37 2.43 -6.78
C VAL A 214 -11.76 3.14 -5.57
N LEU A 215 -11.96 4.45 -5.47
CA LEU A 215 -11.44 5.25 -4.37
C LEU A 215 -12.00 4.84 -3.00
N ASN A 216 -13.29 4.47 -2.92
CA ASN A 216 -14.00 4.13 -1.69
C ASN A 216 -14.01 2.63 -1.32
N SER A 217 -13.67 1.71 -2.23
CA SER A 217 -13.70 0.27 -1.93
C SER A 217 -12.32 -0.29 -1.63
N THR A 218 -11.29 0.17 -2.33
CA THR A 218 -9.91 -0.33 -2.19
C THR A 218 -8.89 0.79 -2.05
N GLY A 219 -9.24 1.98 -2.53
CA GLY A 219 -8.33 3.10 -2.69
C GLY A 219 -8.08 3.91 -1.42
N PRO A 220 -7.55 5.14 -1.58
CA PRO A 220 -7.02 5.93 -0.48
C PRO A 220 -8.08 6.41 0.50
N VAL A 221 -9.35 6.49 0.11
CA VAL A 221 -10.42 7.07 0.96
C VAL A 221 -10.75 6.10 2.07
N VAL A 222 -11.11 4.86 1.71
CA VAL A 222 -11.41 3.81 2.68
C VAL A 222 -10.18 3.37 3.48
N TRP A 223 -9.00 3.40 2.87
CA TRP A 223 -7.74 3.22 3.60
C TRP A 223 -7.57 4.26 4.71
N SER A 224 -7.82 5.53 4.39
CA SER A 224 -7.70 6.62 5.36
C SER A 224 -8.68 6.50 6.52
N GLU A 225 -9.92 6.06 6.24
CA GLU A 225 -10.91 5.77 7.27
C GLU A 225 -10.47 4.64 8.20
N VAL A 226 -10.02 3.52 7.63
CA VAL A 226 -9.54 2.36 8.41
C VAL A 226 -8.34 2.74 9.29
N VAL A 227 -7.41 3.53 8.77
CA VAL A 227 -6.28 4.07 9.53
C VAL A 227 -6.76 4.97 10.67
N LEU A 228 -7.64 5.93 10.39
CA LEU A 228 -8.16 6.85 11.40
C LEU A 228 -8.89 6.11 12.51
N GLU A 229 -9.82 5.21 12.16
CA GLU A 229 -10.57 4.39 13.13
C GLU A 229 -9.62 3.62 14.05
N SER A 230 -8.58 3.01 13.48
CA SER A 230 -7.60 2.22 14.23
C SER A 230 -6.73 3.11 15.15
N ILE A 231 -6.29 4.27 14.67
CA ILE A 231 -5.49 5.20 15.49
C ILE A 231 -6.33 5.77 16.64
N LYS A 232 -7.63 6.02 16.45
CA LYS A 232 -8.54 6.46 17.51
C LYS A 232 -8.67 5.43 18.64
N GLU A 233 -8.60 4.14 18.32
CA GLU A 233 -8.55 3.07 19.32
C GLU A 233 -7.20 3.04 20.07
N MET A 234 -6.11 3.48 19.43
CA MET A 234 -4.77 3.53 20.02
C MET A 234 -4.53 4.78 20.88
N ASN A 235 -5.18 5.90 20.55
CA ASN A 235 -5.02 7.18 21.23
C ASN A 235 -6.34 7.95 21.23
N LEU A 236 -6.99 8.00 22.39
CA LEU A 236 -8.30 8.64 22.59
C LEU A 236 -8.30 10.16 22.39
N ASN A 237 -7.12 10.80 22.31
CA ASN A 237 -7.02 12.22 21.98
C ASN A 237 -7.21 12.50 20.48
N ILE A 238 -7.13 11.47 19.62
CA ILE A 238 -7.43 11.61 18.20
C ILE A 238 -8.93 11.60 18.02
N THR A 239 -9.46 12.67 17.46
CA THR A 239 -10.88 12.93 17.26
C THR A 239 -11.30 12.72 15.80
N GLY A 240 -10.45 13.11 14.85
CA GLY A 240 -10.72 13.03 13.41
C GLY A 240 -9.50 13.35 12.54
N PHE A 241 -9.74 13.50 11.23
CA PHE A 241 -8.67 13.75 10.25
C PHE A 241 -7.91 15.06 10.49
N SER A 242 -8.55 16.09 11.03
CA SER A 242 -7.93 17.39 11.32
C SER A 242 -6.80 17.29 12.35
N ASP A 243 -6.76 16.23 13.17
CA ASP A 243 -5.65 15.98 14.08
C ASP A 243 -4.34 15.73 13.33
N PHE A 244 -4.39 15.42 12.04
CA PHE A 244 -3.24 15.19 11.16
C PHE A 244 -2.90 16.39 10.26
N TYR A 245 -3.49 17.56 10.48
CA TYR A 245 -3.08 18.79 9.79
C TYR A 245 -1.64 19.18 10.12
N GLY A 246 -0.89 19.57 9.08
CA GLY A 246 0.43 20.19 9.19
C GLY A 246 1.42 19.35 9.99
N VAL A 247 1.35 18.02 9.90
CA VAL A 247 2.26 17.12 10.62
C VAL A 247 3.67 17.27 10.03
N HIS A 248 4.55 18.00 10.71
CA HIS A 248 5.94 18.25 10.25
C HIS A 248 6.98 17.34 10.92
N GLU A 249 6.55 16.48 11.85
CA GLU A 249 7.40 15.54 12.58
C GLU A 249 6.72 14.16 12.67
N GLN A 250 7.51 13.12 12.92
CA GLN A 250 6.99 11.76 13.09
C GLN A 250 6.09 11.68 14.31
N ARG A 251 4.84 11.25 14.13
CA ARG A 251 3.89 11.01 15.22
C ARG A 251 3.69 9.51 15.41
N TYR A 252 3.86 9.08 16.66
CA TYR A 252 3.81 7.66 17.02
C TYR A 252 2.53 7.33 17.77
N TYR A 253 1.85 6.27 17.33
CA TYR A 253 0.64 5.73 17.92
C TYR A 253 0.87 4.23 18.15
N GLN A 254 1.32 3.88 19.35
CA GLN A 254 1.79 2.52 19.67
C GLN A 254 2.89 2.08 18.67
N ASP A 255 2.63 1.05 17.86
CA ASP A 255 3.55 0.51 16.84
C ASP A 255 3.35 1.11 15.43
N VAL A 256 2.49 2.14 15.30
CA VAL A 256 2.27 2.89 14.06
C VAL A 256 3.02 4.22 14.10
N VAL A 257 3.67 4.59 13.00
CA VAL A 257 4.19 5.94 12.78
C VAL A 257 3.51 6.59 11.59
N VAL A 258 2.98 7.79 11.84
CA VAL A 258 2.56 8.73 10.80
C VAL A 258 3.74 9.66 10.52
N MET A 259 4.25 9.55 9.30
CA MET A 259 5.35 10.36 8.80
C MET A 259 4.90 11.80 8.53
N PRO A 260 5.84 12.76 8.51
CA PRO A 260 5.54 14.13 8.09
C PRO A 260 4.78 14.20 6.77
N HIS A 261 3.92 15.22 6.62
CA HIS A 261 3.07 15.38 5.45
C HIS A 261 3.88 15.48 4.15
N GLU A 262 5.12 15.97 4.20
CA GLU A 262 6.00 16.08 3.03
C GLU A 262 6.69 14.75 2.65
N SER A 263 6.65 13.74 3.53
CA SER A 263 7.48 12.54 3.38
C SER A 263 7.20 11.77 2.10
N PHE A 264 5.95 11.58 1.73
CA PHE A 264 5.59 10.89 0.49
C PHE A 264 5.10 11.89 -0.57
N ARG A 265 5.55 13.15 -0.49
CA ARG A 265 5.11 14.22 -1.40
C ARG A 265 6.29 14.88 -2.11
N GLY A 266 7.30 14.09 -2.48
CA GLY A 266 8.49 14.56 -3.21
C GLY A 266 8.20 15.08 -4.63
N ASP A 267 6.96 14.98 -5.09
CA ASP A 267 6.42 15.56 -6.32
C ASP A 267 6.00 17.02 -6.15
N VAL A 268 5.66 17.45 -4.93
CA VAL A 268 5.27 18.82 -4.63
C VAL A 268 6.48 19.73 -4.84
N LEU A 269 6.33 20.67 -5.78
CA LEU A 269 7.34 21.65 -6.10
C LEU A 269 7.19 22.87 -5.16
N ASP A 270 8.31 23.44 -4.73
CA ASP A 270 8.29 24.77 -4.13
C ASP A 270 8.09 25.83 -5.24
N GLU A 271 8.02 27.10 -4.84
CA GLU A 271 7.89 28.26 -5.75
C GLU A 271 9.01 28.35 -6.83
N TRP A 272 10.08 27.56 -6.69
CA TRP A 272 11.21 27.50 -7.63
C TRP A 272 11.17 26.28 -8.56
N GLY A 273 10.19 25.39 -8.43
CA GLY A 273 10.13 24.15 -9.19
C GLY A 273 11.05 23.03 -8.66
N ILE A 274 11.54 23.15 -7.42
CA ILE A 274 12.59 22.29 -6.85
C ILE A 274 12.29 21.89 -5.39
N GLY A 275 11.01 21.61 -5.07
CA GLY A 275 10.55 21.42 -3.68
C GLY A 275 11.32 20.35 -2.90
N TRP A 276 11.58 19.20 -3.52
CA TRP A 276 12.28 18.09 -2.87
C TRP A 276 13.76 18.34 -2.55
N ARG A 277 14.44 19.31 -3.21
CA ARG A 277 15.88 19.58 -2.92
C ARG A 277 16.07 20.50 -1.72
N LYS A 278 15.10 21.36 -1.39
CA LYS A 278 15.15 22.21 -0.19
C LYS A 278 14.57 21.51 1.03
N ASN A 279 13.44 20.81 0.88
CA ASN A 279 12.79 20.16 2.00
C ASN A 279 13.35 18.74 2.18
N ARG A 280 14.41 18.60 2.99
CA ARG A 280 15.09 17.33 3.33
C ARG A 280 14.20 16.27 4.01
N ARG A 281 12.88 16.47 4.00
CA ARG A 281 11.87 15.62 4.62
C ARG A 281 11.17 14.70 3.62
N ALA A 282 11.26 14.97 2.32
CA ALA A 282 10.70 14.10 1.30
C ALA A 282 11.52 12.79 1.19
N LEU A 283 10.84 11.67 1.32
CA LEU A 283 11.37 10.31 1.30
C LEU A 283 11.06 9.60 -0.02
N VAL A 284 9.89 9.87 -0.60
CA VAL A 284 9.41 9.24 -1.83
C VAL A 284 8.76 10.29 -2.72
N ARG A 285 8.93 10.15 -4.03
CA ARG A 285 8.24 10.94 -5.05
C ARG A 285 7.34 10.04 -5.88
N HIS A 286 6.08 10.42 -6.02
CA HIS A 286 5.13 9.77 -6.91
C HIS A 286 5.05 10.53 -8.25
N PHE A 287 4.94 9.83 -9.39
CA PHE A 287 4.91 10.47 -10.71
C PHE A 287 3.51 10.53 -11.34
N TYR A 288 2.49 10.02 -10.65
CA TYR A 288 1.07 10.09 -11.04
C TYR A 288 0.86 9.77 -12.52
N LYS A 289 1.48 8.70 -13.03
CA LYS A 289 1.38 8.33 -14.45
C LYS A 289 -0.01 7.83 -14.84
N GLY A 290 -0.94 7.75 -13.88
CA GLY A 290 -2.38 7.64 -14.13
C GLY A 290 -2.80 6.35 -14.83
N GLY A 291 -1.99 5.28 -14.73
CA GLY A 291 -2.16 4.05 -15.53
C GLY A 291 -3.48 3.29 -15.30
N TRP A 292 -4.31 3.72 -14.36
CA TRP A 292 -5.58 3.08 -14.01
C TRP A 292 -6.83 3.81 -14.52
N ARG A 293 -6.79 5.13 -14.77
CA ARG A 293 -7.95 5.84 -15.32
C ARG A 293 -8.09 5.44 -16.78
N LYS A 294 -9.25 4.90 -17.17
CA LYS A 294 -9.56 4.70 -18.59
C LYS A 294 -9.48 6.07 -19.25
N ILE A 295 -8.48 6.30 -20.11
CA ILE A 295 -8.58 7.37 -21.09
C ILE A 295 -9.71 6.91 -22.02
N PRO A 296 -10.83 7.66 -22.15
CA PRO A 296 -11.81 7.35 -23.17
C PRO A 296 -11.06 7.32 -24.51
N LEU A 297 -11.17 6.22 -25.25
CA LEU A 297 -10.80 6.26 -26.66
C LEU A 297 -11.90 7.09 -27.33
N ASP A 298 -11.53 8.28 -27.77
CA ASP A 298 -12.35 9.18 -28.61
C ASP A 298 -13.02 8.42 -29.77
#